data_AF-A0ABD5UXW7-F1
#
_entry.id   AF-A0ABD5UXW7-F1
#
_cell.length_a   1.000
_cell.length_b   1.000
_cell.length_c   1.000
_cell.angle_alpha   90.00
_cell.angle_beta   90.00
_cell.angle_gamma   90.00
#
_symmetry.space_group_name_H-M   'P 1'
#
loop_
_entity.id
_entity.type
_entity.pdbx_description
1 polymer ?
#
loop_
_entity_poly.entity_id
_entity_poly.type
_entity_poly.pdbx_seq_one_letter_code
_entity_poly.pdbx_strand_id
1 'polypeptide(L)' 'MDRGSTPAVIPPLVRRCPDCGHLGFGPRFSAVETEEGRRLECPACSARFEPVDRPLLN' A
#
# COMPACT_ATOMS: atom_id res chain seq x y z
N MET A 1 32.66 -8.35 9.88
CA MET A 1 32.01 -7.03 9.91
C MET A 1 30.93 -7.05 8.84
N ASP A 2 29.75 -7.57 9.11
CA ASP A 2 28.65 -7.52 8.13
C ASP A 2 27.32 -7.39 8.85
N ARG A 3 26.98 -6.14 9.21
CA ARG A 3 25.59 -5.73 9.39
C ARG A 3 25.28 -4.80 8.22
N GLY A 4 25.01 -5.41 7.07
CA GLY A 4 24.31 -4.73 5.99
C GLY A 4 22.95 -4.33 6.53
N SER A 5 22.84 -3.08 6.98
CA SER A 5 21.55 -2.40 7.15
C SER A 5 20.93 -2.32 5.77
N THR A 6 20.11 -3.31 5.42
CA THR A 6 19.23 -3.23 4.27
C THR A 6 18.39 -1.97 4.48
N PRO A 7 18.45 -0.95 3.59
CA PRO A 7 17.46 0.11 3.62
C PRO A 7 16.10 -0.57 3.61
N ALA A 8 15.14 -0.10 4.42
CA ALA A 8 13.79 -0.63 4.44
C ALA A 8 13.11 -0.29 3.10
N VAL A 9 13.46 -1.02 2.05
CA VAL A 9 12.81 -1.00 0.76
C VAL A 9 11.48 -1.69 1.00
N ILE A 10 10.43 -0.90 1.18
CA ILE A 10 9.07 -1.41 1.07
C ILE A 10 9.01 -2.05 -0.33
N PRO A 11 8.84 -3.38 -0.44
CA PRO A 11 8.77 -4.01 -1.75
C PRO A 11 7.69 -3.31 -2.57
N PRO A 12 7.84 -3.12 -3.90
CA PRO A 12 6.84 -2.45 -4.73
C PRO A 12 5.46 -3.12 -4.68
N LEU A 13 5.39 -4.32 -4.12
CA LEU A 13 4.21 -5.12 -3.89
C LEU A 13 3.58 -4.90 -2.51
N VAL A 14 4.10 -4.03 -1.65
CA VAL A 14 3.54 -3.76 -0.32
C VAL A 14 2.85 -2.39 -0.33
N ARG A 15 1.58 -2.39 0.10
CA ARG A 15 0.76 -1.18 0.24
C ARG A 15 0.57 -0.86 1.72
N ARG A 16 0.46 0.43 2.02
CA ARG A 16 0.14 0.96 3.35
C ARG A 16 -1.20 1.67 3.30
N CYS A 17 -2.09 1.36 4.25
CA CYS A 17 -3.31 2.12 4.44
C CYS A 17 -2.99 3.49 5.08
N PRO A 18 -3.46 4.61 4.51
CA PRO A 18 -3.21 5.94 5.06
C PRO A 18 -3.96 6.19 6.37
N ASP A 19 -5.13 5.58 6.57
CA ASP A 19 -5.98 5.81 7.74
C ASP A 19 -5.49 5.07 9.00
N CYS A 20 -5.21 3.77 8.88
CA CYS A 20 -4.85 2.93 10.02
C CYS A 20 -3.38 2.50 10.05
N GLY A 21 -2.63 2.79 8.98
CA GLY A 21 -1.22 2.40 8.86
C GLY A 21 -0.97 0.92 8.56
N HIS A 22 -2.01 0.10 8.33
CA HIS A 22 -1.86 -1.32 8.01
C HIS A 22 -0.97 -1.53 6.78
N LEU A 23 0.04 -2.40 6.91
CA LEU A 23 0.95 -2.80 5.85
C LEU A 23 0.61 -4.21 5.37
N GLY A 24 0.40 -4.37 4.07
CA GLY A 24 0.07 -5.66 3.47
C GLY A 24 0.51 -5.75 2.02
N PHE A 25 0.57 -6.96 1.48
CA PHE A 25 0.80 -7.14 0.05
C PHE A 25 -0.36 -6.55 -0.77
N GLY A 26 -0.05 -5.83 -1.84
CA GLY A 26 -1.01 -5.13 -2.71
C GLY A 26 -2.20 -5.98 -3.18
N PRO A 27 -2.03 -7.27 -3.53
CA PRO A 27 -3.15 -8.16 -3.86
C PRO A 27 -4.14 -8.42 -2.70
N ARG A 28 -3.75 -8.16 -1.44
CA ARG A 28 -4.64 -8.27 -0.27
C ARG A 28 -5.55 -7.06 -0.09
N PHE A 29 -5.29 -5.96 -0.79
CA PHE A 29 -6.18 -4.81 -0.82
C PHE A 29 -7.20 -5.03 -1.92
N SER A 30 -8.46 -5.17 -1.55
CA SER A 30 -9.55 -5.37 -2.50
C SER A 30 -9.73 -4.10 -3.34
N ALA A 31 -9.68 -4.24 -4.66
CA ALA A 31 -10.06 -3.15 -5.54
C ALA A 31 -11.58 -3.03 -5.57
N VAL A 32 -12.09 -1.84 -5.31
CA VAL A 32 -13.51 -1.50 -5.36
C VAL A 32 -13.73 -0.47 -6.44
N GLU A 33 -14.68 -0.72 -7.34
CA GLU A 33 -15.10 0.26 -8.33
C GLU A 33 -16.07 1.25 -7.70
N THR A 34 -15.79 2.54 -7.84
CA THR A 34 -16.61 3.65 -7.36
C THR A 34 -16.96 4.57 -8.53
N GLU A 35 -17.93 5.46 -8.34
CA GLU A 35 -18.30 6.44 -9.38
C GLU A 35 -17.12 7.34 -9.79
N GLU A 36 -16.14 7.55 -8.91
CA GLU A 36 -14.93 8.32 -9.21
C GLU A 36 -13.75 7.45 -9.71
N GLY A 37 -13.93 6.13 -9.84
CA GLY A 37 -12.91 5.20 -10.37
C GLY A 37 -12.53 4.06 -9.41
N ARG A 38 -11.40 3.41 -9.69
CA ARG A 38 -10.90 2.25 -8.93
C ARG A 38 -10.24 2.71 -7.63
N ARG A 39 -10.84 2.37 -6.49
CA ARG A 39 -10.25 2.55 -5.15
C ARG A 39 -9.77 1.23 -4.58
N LEU A 40 -8.97 1.30 -3.53
CA LEU A 40 -8.56 0.15 -2.73
C LEU A 40 -9.23 0.20 -1.36
N GLU A 41 -9.71 -0.94 -0.88
CA GLU A 41 -10.24 -1.11 0.46
C GLU A 41 -9.21 -1.80 1.36
N CYS A 42 -8.97 -1.21 2.54
CA CYS A 42 -8.08 -1.78 3.54
C CYS A 42 -8.72 -3.00 4.22
N PRO A 43 -8.05 -4.17 4.26
CA PRO A 43 -8.61 -5.35 4.93
C PRO A 43 -8.66 -5.23 6.47
N ALA A 44 -7.96 -4.25 7.06
CA ALA A 44 -7.89 -4.09 8.51
C ALA A 44 -8.92 -3.10 9.08
N CYS A 45 -9.20 -1.99 8.38
CA CYS A 45 -10.09 -0.93 8.86
C CYS A 45 -11.21 -0.57 7.89
N SER A 46 -11.35 -1.30 6.77
CA SER A 46 -12.30 -1.05 5.68
C SER A 46 -12.27 0.36 5.07
N ALA A 47 -11.23 1.14 5.34
CA ALA A 47 -11.04 2.45 4.72
C ALA A 47 -10.77 2.30 3.22
N ARG A 48 -11.36 3.19 2.42
CA ARG A 48 -11.25 3.21 0.96
C ARG A 48 -10.39 4.39 0.52
N PHE A 49 -9.32 4.10 -0.21
CA PHE A 49 -8.34 5.11 -0.63
C PHE A 49 -7.86 4.87 -2.06
N GLU A 50 -7.32 5.91 -2.69
CA GLU A 50 -6.78 5.79 -4.04
C GLU A 50 -5.48 4.97 -4.06
N PRO A 51 -5.29 4.05 -5.02
CA PRO A 51 -4.02 3.36 -5.19
C PRO A 51 -2.91 4.36 -5.55
N VAL A 52 -2.01 4.64 -4.61
CA VAL A 52 -0.79 5.40 -4.90
C VAL A 52 0.20 4.46 -5.60
N ASP A 53 0.05 4.28 -6.92
CA ASP A 53 0.97 3.49 -7.76
C ASP A 53 2.23 4.26 -8.19
N ARG A 54 2.57 5.38 -7.53
CA ARG A 54 3.80 6.12 -7.82
C ARG A 54 4.87 5.77 -6.79
N PRO A 55 5.95 5.04 -7.16
CA PRO A 55 7.19 5.14 -6.42
C PRO A 55 7.65 6.59 -6.62
N LEU A 56 7.50 7.43 -5.59
CA LEU A 56 8.14 8.74 -5.56
C LEU A 56 9.65 8.51 -5.37
N LEU A 57 10.31 8.10 -6.44
CA LEU A 57 11.75 8.22 -6.64
C LEU A 57 11.95 9.52 -7.43
N ASN A 58 12.34 10.59 -6.73
CA ASN A 58 13.11 11.68 -7.34
C ASN A 58 14.58 11.32 -7.22
#